data_AF-A0AAW1PDP0-F1
#
_entry.id   AF-A0AAW1PDP0-F1
#
_cell.length_a   1.000
_cell.length_b   1.000
_cell.length_c   1.000
_cell.angle_alpha   90.00
_cell.angle_beta   90.00
_cell.angle_gamma   90.00
#
_symmetry.space_group_name_H-M   'P 1'
#
loop_
_entity.id
_entity.type
_entity.pdbx_description
1 polymer ?
#
loop_
_entity_poly.entity_id
_entity_poly.type
_entity_poly.pdbx_seq_one_letter_code
_entity_poly.pdbx_strand_id
1 'polypeptide(L)'
;MVQASCASDQHGAVQACKGVADLAKATSKLSVESDDRLKQDILQAALSLQQHGWAKIEGVLPVEFCQQYVSSVWDWLESLGTGISRNDPATWDQTRWPPSFRGIVNTLEVSHQDFVWQVRKHPRVVQVFAELWGTNELLTSFDSINICKPGAIDDAAPSWLHTDQSPTRRGIVCVQGLLNMVDVSAETTGTLVVKDGSHRAHEGFFSNNTVLTPEEKAATPDFYQFKEAELPFWEHFQSLALSAGAGSLFLWDSRTVHQNCLSPKDSNQWRHVVYCCYQDRSLATPRDLELKRLAWDEYRVTTHWPAMNIKLFPTLGEDYYKKVHRESPKAGEEPHYQIRRTRFNVEDPTLLRLAGAKPYPRTEVWRRQPLLHMEQEDLQQLITVGMNQSA
;
A
#
# COMPACT_ATOMS: atom_id res chain seq x y z
N MET A 1 -26.51 49.60 0.85
CA MET A 1 -27.03 48.23 0.65
C MET A 1 -25.86 47.27 0.64
N VAL A 2 -25.46 46.82 1.83
CA VAL A 2 -24.50 45.73 2.00
C VAL A 2 -25.03 44.92 3.18
N GLN A 3 -25.44 43.68 2.93
CA GLN A 3 -25.31 42.52 3.80
C GLN A 3 -26.22 41.41 3.25
N ALA A 4 -25.60 40.31 2.80
CA ALA A 4 -26.02 38.92 3.00
C ALA A 4 -25.34 38.03 1.95
N SER A 5 -24.31 37.29 2.34
CA SER A 5 -24.43 35.84 2.59
C SER A 5 -23.03 35.26 2.83
N CYS A 6 -22.80 34.85 4.08
CA CYS A 6 -21.67 34.00 4.46
C CYS A 6 -22.22 33.10 5.56
N ALA A 7 -22.96 32.06 5.17
CA ALA A 7 -23.59 31.15 6.12
C ALA A 7 -23.74 29.70 5.62
N SER A 8 -23.22 29.34 4.43
CA SER A 8 -23.36 27.97 3.89
C SER A 8 -22.15 27.06 4.11
N ASP A 9 -20.97 27.57 4.49
CA ASP A 9 -19.73 26.77 4.56
C ASP A 9 -19.45 26.14 5.94
N GLN A 10 -20.21 26.47 6.99
CA GLN A 10 -19.93 25.97 8.34
C GLN A 10 -20.53 24.59 8.62
N HIS A 11 -21.57 24.15 7.91
CA HIS A 11 -22.19 22.85 8.18
C HIS A 11 -21.39 21.66 7.64
N GLY A 12 -20.77 21.80 6.46
CA GLY A 12 -19.91 20.74 5.89
C GLY A 12 -18.62 20.50 6.68
N ALA A 13 -18.01 21.57 7.19
CA ALA A 13 -16.81 21.49 8.03
C ALA A 13 -17.09 20.82 9.38
N VAL A 14 -18.24 21.09 10.01
CA VAL A 14 -18.61 20.52 11.32
C VAL A 14 -18.90 19.02 11.22
N GLN A 15 -19.41 18.54 10.09
CA GLN A 15 -19.69 17.12 9.85
C GLN A 15 -18.40 16.33 9.56
N ALA A 16 -17.46 16.91 8.82
CA ALA A 16 -16.12 16.35 8.61
C ALA A 16 -15.30 16.29 9.92
N CYS A 17 -15.35 17.34 10.76
CA CYS A 17 -14.67 17.37 12.06
C CYS A 17 -15.25 16.36 13.07
N LYS A 18 -16.54 16.01 13.00
CA LYS A 18 -17.14 14.95 13.82
C LYS A 18 -16.61 13.56 13.46
N GLY A 19 -16.49 13.26 12.15
CA GLY A 19 -15.89 11.99 11.69
C GLY A 19 -14.45 11.80 12.17
N VAL A 20 -13.63 12.86 12.13
CA VAL A 20 -12.22 12.83 12.58
C VAL A 20 -12.07 12.60 14.09
N ALA A 21 -12.98 13.15 14.91
CA ALA A 21 -12.98 12.92 16.36
C ALA A 21 -13.43 11.49 16.74
N ASP A 22 -14.32 10.89 15.95
CA ASP A 22 -14.79 9.53 16.16
C ASP A 22 -13.73 8.48 15.76
N LEU A 23 -12.89 8.78 14.75
CA LEU A 23 -11.69 7.99 14.36
C LEU A 23 -10.63 7.93 15.49
N ALA A 24 -10.39 9.04 16.19
CA ALA A 24 -9.48 9.09 17.33
C ALA A 24 -10.04 8.41 18.60
N LYS A 25 -11.37 8.30 18.72
CA LYS A 25 -12.02 7.57 19.82
C LYS A 25 -12.03 6.06 19.59
N ALA A 26 -12.24 5.61 18.36
CA ALA A 26 -12.20 4.19 18.00
C ALA A 26 -10.81 3.56 18.22
N THR A 27 -9.74 4.35 18.05
CA THR A 27 -8.34 3.94 18.33
C THR A 27 -8.01 3.80 19.82
N SER A 28 -8.83 4.35 20.73
CA SER A 28 -8.56 4.37 22.19
C SER A 28 -9.14 3.20 22.99
N LYS A 29 -9.85 2.27 22.34
CA LYS A 29 -10.51 1.11 22.98
C LYS A 29 -9.87 -0.25 22.66
N LEU A 30 -8.55 -0.27 22.44
CA LEU A 30 -7.82 -1.53 22.32
C LEU A 30 -7.45 -2.02 23.73
N SER A 31 -8.06 -3.13 24.16
CA SER A 31 -7.71 -3.82 25.40
C SER A 31 -6.28 -4.38 25.31
N VAL A 32 -5.62 -4.56 26.45
CA VAL A 32 -4.27 -5.17 26.54
C VAL A 32 -4.20 -6.52 25.80
N GLU A 33 -5.26 -7.34 25.88
CA GLU A 33 -5.38 -8.62 25.17
C GLU A 33 -5.32 -8.49 23.63
N SER A 34 -5.85 -7.39 23.08
CA SER A 34 -5.82 -7.13 21.62
C SER A 34 -4.43 -6.73 21.11
N ASP A 35 -3.56 -6.26 22.00
CA ASP A 35 -2.17 -5.89 21.71
C ASP A 35 -1.24 -7.10 21.78
N ASP A 36 -1.43 -8.00 22.75
CA ASP A 36 -0.63 -9.22 22.86
C ASP A 36 -0.89 -10.20 21.72
N ARG A 37 -2.14 -10.32 21.26
CA ARG A 37 -2.46 -11.07 20.04
C ARG A 37 -1.73 -10.50 18.82
N LEU A 38 -1.71 -9.17 18.65
CA LEU A 38 -1.03 -8.55 17.52
C LEU A 38 0.48 -8.82 17.56
N LYS A 39 1.12 -8.80 18.73
CA LYS A 39 2.55 -9.17 18.87
C LYS A 39 2.81 -10.61 18.41
N GLN A 40 1.95 -11.56 18.78
CA GLN A 40 2.06 -12.94 18.33
C GLN A 40 1.88 -13.06 16.81
N ASP A 41 0.87 -12.38 16.25
CA ASP A 41 0.64 -12.39 14.81
C ASP A 41 1.83 -11.78 14.03
N ILE A 42 2.49 -10.77 14.59
CA ILE A 42 3.70 -10.16 14.00
C ILE A 42 4.88 -11.14 14.01
N LEU A 43 5.11 -11.86 15.11
CA LEU A 43 6.16 -12.89 15.17
C LEU A 43 5.90 -14.00 14.15
N GLN A 44 4.64 -14.45 14.05
CA GLN A 44 4.25 -15.45 13.07
C GLN A 44 4.41 -14.93 11.63
N ALA A 45 4.12 -13.65 11.39
CA ALA A 45 4.33 -13.01 10.10
C ALA A 45 5.82 -12.90 9.75
N ALA A 46 6.70 -12.57 10.70
CA ALA A 46 8.15 -12.56 10.49
C ALA A 46 8.67 -13.95 10.09
N LEU A 47 8.25 -15.00 10.81
CA LEU A 47 8.61 -16.39 10.47
C LEU A 47 8.07 -16.79 9.10
N SER A 48 6.81 -16.43 8.81
CA SER A 48 6.17 -16.72 7.52
C SER A 48 6.85 -16.00 6.36
N LEU A 49 7.30 -14.75 6.52
CA LEU A 49 8.11 -14.03 5.52
C LEU A 49 9.42 -14.78 5.21
N GLN A 50 10.10 -15.34 6.22
CA GLN A 50 11.32 -16.12 5.98
C GLN A 50 11.02 -17.46 5.26
N GLN A 51 9.95 -18.14 5.67
CA GLN A 51 9.58 -19.48 5.19
C GLN A 51 8.83 -19.48 3.87
N HIS A 52 8.11 -18.42 3.53
CA HIS A 52 7.19 -18.38 2.40
C HIS A 52 7.36 -17.13 1.52
N GLY A 53 8.03 -16.09 2.03
CA GLY A 53 8.21 -14.82 1.31
C GLY A 53 6.99 -13.91 1.40
N TRP A 54 5.94 -14.33 2.09
CA TRP A 54 4.72 -13.57 2.32
C TRP A 54 4.11 -13.92 3.67
N ALA A 55 3.23 -13.06 4.17
CA ALA A 55 2.45 -13.27 5.38
C ALA A 55 1.12 -12.49 5.31
N LYS A 56 0.17 -12.86 6.17
CA LYS A 56 -1.02 -12.06 6.43
C LYS A 56 -1.23 -11.89 7.94
N ILE A 57 -1.69 -10.72 8.34
CA ILE A 57 -2.12 -10.40 9.70
C ILE A 57 -3.57 -9.93 9.60
N GLU A 58 -4.49 -10.68 10.19
CA GLU A 58 -5.92 -10.37 10.13
C GLU A 58 -6.32 -9.40 11.26
N GLY A 59 -7.28 -8.50 10.99
CA GLY A 59 -7.78 -7.57 12.01
C GLY A 59 -6.72 -6.57 12.52
N VAL A 60 -5.83 -6.09 11.65
CA VAL A 60 -4.92 -4.98 11.98
C VAL A 60 -5.72 -3.69 12.16
N LEU A 61 -6.70 -3.46 11.28
CA LEU A 61 -7.65 -2.35 11.39
C LEU A 61 -9.05 -2.88 11.77
N PRO A 62 -9.81 -2.14 12.61
CA PRO A 62 -11.22 -2.44 12.85
C PRO A 62 -12.06 -2.35 11.57
N VAL A 63 -13.10 -3.17 11.46
CA VAL A 63 -14.00 -3.19 10.28
C VAL A 63 -14.70 -1.85 10.09
N GLU A 64 -15.07 -1.17 11.18
CA GLU A 64 -15.71 0.15 11.15
C GLU A 64 -14.77 1.22 10.56
N PHE A 65 -13.47 1.13 10.88
CA PHE A 65 -12.45 2.00 10.29
C PHE A 65 -12.36 1.77 8.77
N CYS A 66 -12.38 0.51 8.34
CA CYS A 66 -12.37 0.14 6.93
C CYS A 66 -13.59 0.67 6.17
N GLN A 67 -14.79 0.60 6.78
CA GLN A 67 -16.02 1.16 6.20
C GLN A 67 -15.94 2.69 6.05
N GLN A 68 -15.40 3.39 7.04
CA GLN A 68 -15.17 4.84 6.98
C GLN A 68 -14.17 5.21 5.88
N TYR A 69 -13.10 4.43 5.73
CA TYR A 69 -12.16 4.59 4.62
C TYR A 69 -12.87 4.46 3.27
N VAL A 70 -13.69 3.42 3.07
CA VAL A 70 -14.43 3.22 1.81
C VAL A 70 -15.36 4.39 1.51
N SER A 71 -16.08 4.91 2.52
CA SER A 71 -16.90 6.12 2.36
C SER A 71 -16.05 7.33 1.94
N SER A 72 -14.89 7.52 2.57
CA SER A 72 -13.98 8.64 2.28
C SER A 72 -13.40 8.58 0.86
N VAL A 73 -13.11 7.37 0.35
CA VAL A 73 -12.71 7.16 -1.05
C VAL A 73 -13.82 7.60 -2.00
N TRP A 74 -15.08 7.27 -1.70
CA TRP A 74 -16.20 7.73 -2.53
C TRP A 74 -16.42 9.24 -2.42
N ASP A 75 -16.30 9.83 -1.24
CA ASP A 75 -16.36 11.29 -1.07
C ASP A 75 -15.27 11.98 -1.91
N TRP A 76 -14.06 11.41 -1.91
CA TRP A 76 -12.96 11.87 -2.75
C TRP A 76 -13.28 11.75 -4.24
N LEU A 77 -13.74 10.59 -4.72
CA LEU A 77 -14.14 10.36 -6.11
C LEU A 77 -15.23 11.34 -6.59
N GLU A 78 -16.27 11.55 -5.78
CA GLU A 78 -17.38 12.47 -6.09
C GLU A 78 -16.92 13.95 -6.06
N SER A 79 -15.87 14.25 -5.28
CA SER A 79 -15.30 15.61 -5.20
C SER A 79 -14.44 16.02 -6.40
N LEU A 80 -14.07 15.07 -7.27
CA LEU A 80 -13.18 15.32 -8.41
C LEU A 80 -13.80 16.21 -9.51
N GLY A 81 -15.10 16.53 -9.42
CA GLY A 81 -15.78 17.39 -10.37
C GLY A 81 -16.04 16.76 -11.74
N THR A 82 -15.82 15.44 -11.88
CA THR A 82 -16.06 14.69 -13.13
C THR A 82 -17.48 14.15 -13.24
N GLY A 83 -18.32 14.31 -12.21
CA GLY A 83 -19.69 13.78 -12.18
C GLY A 83 -19.78 12.29 -11.86
N ILE A 84 -18.74 11.70 -11.25
CA ILE A 84 -18.85 10.38 -10.62
C ILE A 84 -19.89 10.44 -9.50
N SER A 85 -20.70 9.39 -9.39
CA SER A 85 -21.66 9.18 -8.30
C SER A 85 -21.62 7.73 -7.84
N ARG A 86 -21.52 7.51 -6.53
CA ARG A 86 -21.53 6.14 -5.95
C ARG A 86 -22.86 5.42 -6.16
N ASN A 87 -23.93 6.16 -6.42
CA ASN A 87 -25.28 5.64 -6.58
C ASN A 87 -25.69 5.43 -8.05
N ASP A 88 -24.80 5.73 -9.00
CA ASP A 88 -25.07 5.57 -10.43
C ASP A 88 -23.89 4.88 -11.13
N PRO A 89 -23.98 3.55 -11.37
CA PRO A 89 -22.96 2.78 -12.09
C PRO A 89 -22.68 3.28 -13.51
N ALA A 90 -23.65 3.95 -14.15
CA ALA A 90 -23.43 4.55 -15.45
C ALA A 90 -22.38 5.66 -15.38
N THR A 91 -22.00 6.12 -14.17
CA THR A 91 -20.95 7.12 -13.95
C THR A 91 -19.52 6.63 -13.85
N TRP A 92 -19.32 5.31 -13.80
CA TRP A 92 -18.02 4.71 -13.51
C TRP A 92 -17.19 4.40 -14.76
N ASP A 93 -17.45 5.07 -15.87
CA ASP A 93 -16.72 4.87 -17.12
C ASP A 93 -15.32 5.52 -17.11
N GLN A 94 -14.51 5.21 -18.13
CA GLN A 94 -13.12 5.65 -18.23
C GLN A 94 -12.93 7.16 -18.43
N THR A 95 -13.95 7.89 -18.91
CA THR A 95 -13.86 9.34 -19.16
C THR A 95 -13.98 10.17 -17.89
N ARG A 96 -14.56 9.60 -16.83
CA ARG A 96 -14.77 10.28 -15.55
C ARG A 96 -13.89 9.76 -14.42
N TRP A 97 -13.55 8.47 -14.48
CA TRP A 97 -12.78 7.78 -13.46
C TRP A 97 -11.31 8.22 -13.43
N PRO A 98 -10.67 8.30 -12.25
CA PRO A 98 -9.23 8.54 -12.17
C PRO A 98 -8.42 7.57 -13.05
N PRO A 99 -7.32 8.04 -13.67
CA PRO A 99 -6.43 7.15 -14.39
C PRO A 99 -5.89 6.07 -13.45
N SER A 100 -5.98 4.81 -13.86
CA SER A 100 -5.55 3.68 -13.03
C SER A 100 -4.95 2.53 -13.83
N PHE A 101 -4.00 1.81 -13.23
CA PHE A 101 -3.44 0.57 -13.78
C PHE A 101 -3.92 -0.62 -12.95
N ARG A 102 -4.77 -1.49 -13.51
CA ARG A 102 -5.25 -2.69 -12.76
C ARG A 102 -5.82 -2.31 -11.37
N GLY A 103 -6.56 -1.20 -11.33
CA GLY A 103 -7.13 -0.59 -10.13
C GLY A 103 -6.20 0.35 -9.35
N ILE A 104 -4.87 0.33 -9.61
CA ILE A 104 -3.91 1.19 -8.91
C ILE A 104 -4.10 2.64 -9.34
N VAL A 105 -4.47 3.50 -8.40
CA VAL A 105 -4.54 4.95 -8.59
C VAL A 105 -3.32 5.57 -7.93
N ASN A 106 -2.43 6.12 -8.75
CA ASN A 106 -1.12 6.66 -8.35
C ASN A 106 -0.94 8.12 -8.78
N THR A 107 -2.06 8.83 -8.94
CA THR A 107 -2.15 10.22 -9.43
C THR A 107 -3.06 11.04 -8.50
N LEU A 108 -3.32 12.31 -8.86
CA LEU A 108 -4.31 13.16 -8.20
C LEU A 108 -4.05 13.35 -6.70
N GLU A 109 -2.77 13.42 -6.32
CA GLU A 109 -2.32 13.61 -4.93
C GLU A 109 -2.89 12.55 -3.95
N VAL A 110 -3.32 11.39 -4.44
CA VAL A 110 -4.12 10.44 -3.66
C VAL A 110 -3.39 9.91 -2.42
N SER A 111 -2.07 9.74 -2.52
CA SER A 111 -1.21 9.30 -1.42
C SER A 111 -1.17 10.30 -0.25
N HIS A 112 -1.58 11.54 -0.49
CA HIS A 112 -1.58 12.63 0.50
C HIS A 112 -2.95 12.99 1.02
N GLN A 113 -4.00 12.28 0.59
CA GLN A 113 -5.33 12.47 1.14
C GLN A 113 -5.39 12.01 2.60
N ASP A 114 -6.18 12.70 3.42
CA ASP A 114 -6.34 12.39 4.84
C ASP A 114 -6.73 10.93 5.10
N PHE A 115 -7.67 10.36 4.34
CA PHE A 115 -8.11 8.98 4.48
C PHE A 115 -6.96 7.96 4.25
N VAL A 116 -5.98 8.27 3.40
CA VAL A 116 -4.77 7.44 3.23
C VAL A 116 -3.81 7.63 4.40
N TRP A 117 -3.64 8.87 4.86
CA TRP A 117 -2.77 9.16 5.99
C TRP A 117 -3.25 8.59 7.31
N GLN A 118 -4.57 8.53 7.53
CA GLN A 118 -5.15 7.87 8.71
C GLN A 118 -4.80 6.39 8.78
N VAL A 119 -4.75 5.71 7.63
CA VAL A 119 -4.30 4.32 7.54
C VAL A 119 -2.82 4.21 7.88
N ARG A 120 -1.97 5.06 7.28
CA ARG A 120 -0.51 5.01 7.47
C ARG A 120 -0.06 5.35 8.89
N LYS A 121 -0.74 6.29 9.53
CA LYS A 121 -0.41 6.68 10.92
C LYS A 121 -1.10 5.80 11.96
N HIS A 122 -1.91 4.82 11.54
CA HIS A 122 -2.68 4.00 12.49
C HIS A 122 -1.72 3.23 13.41
N PRO A 123 -1.88 3.30 14.75
CA PRO A 123 -0.91 2.74 15.70
C PRO A 123 -0.58 1.26 15.46
N ARG A 124 -1.60 0.42 15.20
CA ARG A 124 -1.41 -1.01 14.92
C ARG A 124 -0.62 -1.28 13.63
N VAL A 125 -0.77 -0.43 12.61
CA VAL A 125 -0.01 -0.56 11.35
C VAL A 125 1.45 -0.18 11.61
N VAL A 126 1.69 0.96 12.26
CA VAL A 126 3.04 1.40 12.63
C VAL A 126 3.74 0.37 13.52
N GLN A 127 3.02 -0.23 14.47
CA GLN A 127 3.54 -1.28 15.34
C GLN A 127 4.02 -2.50 14.55
N VAL A 128 3.23 -3.03 13.61
CA VAL A 128 3.65 -4.16 12.76
C VAL A 128 5.02 -3.91 12.15
N PHE A 129 5.19 -2.77 11.49
CA PHE A 129 6.47 -2.47 10.83
C PHE A 129 7.58 -2.11 11.82
N ALA A 130 7.27 -1.49 12.95
CA ALA A 130 8.27 -1.14 13.95
C ALA A 130 8.87 -2.39 14.62
N GLU A 131 8.03 -3.40 14.87
CA GLU A 131 8.46 -4.71 15.35
C GLU A 131 9.30 -5.43 14.28
N LEU A 132 8.83 -5.51 13.03
CA LEU A 132 9.55 -6.15 11.92
C LEU A 132 10.95 -5.55 11.73
N TRP A 133 11.06 -4.22 11.70
CA TRP A 133 12.33 -3.50 11.53
C TRP A 133 13.12 -3.31 12.82
N GLY A 134 12.57 -3.68 13.98
CA GLY A 134 13.25 -3.51 15.26
C GLY A 134 13.48 -2.04 15.64
N THR A 135 12.70 -1.08 15.13
CA THR A 135 12.78 0.33 15.52
C THR A 135 11.48 1.08 15.29
N ASN A 136 11.19 2.10 16.09
CA ASN A 136 10.13 3.07 15.80
C ASN A 136 10.57 4.23 14.89
N GLU A 137 11.86 4.33 14.55
CA GLU A 137 12.37 5.40 13.68
C GLU A 137 12.11 5.06 12.21
N LEU A 138 10.83 5.03 11.82
CA LEU A 138 10.38 4.59 10.50
C LEU A 138 10.11 5.74 9.54
N LEU A 139 10.27 5.45 8.25
CA LEU A 139 9.70 6.20 7.13
C LEU A 139 8.63 5.36 6.45
N THR A 140 7.50 5.96 6.03
CA THR A 140 6.45 5.30 5.22
C THR A 140 6.52 5.74 3.75
N SER A 141 6.16 4.88 2.81
CA SER A 141 6.04 5.26 1.40
C SER A 141 4.88 6.23 1.16
N PHE A 142 4.97 7.06 0.11
CA PHE A 142 3.84 7.84 -0.41
C PHE A 142 3.21 7.11 -1.60
N ASP A 143 3.03 5.81 -1.44
CA ASP A 143 2.50 4.93 -2.48
C ASP A 143 1.00 5.15 -2.71
N SER A 144 0.45 4.32 -3.57
CA SER A 144 -0.85 4.45 -4.20
C SER A 144 -1.98 3.87 -3.36
N ILE A 145 -3.20 3.96 -3.87
CA ILE A 145 -4.32 3.12 -3.45
C ILE A 145 -4.70 2.18 -4.61
N ASN A 146 -5.47 1.14 -4.33
CA ASN A 146 -6.11 0.35 -5.39
C ASN A 146 -7.63 0.35 -5.21
N ILE A 147 -8.33 0.77 -6.26
CA ILE A 147 -9.79 0.73 -6.38
C ILE A 147 -10.13 -0.11 -7.61
N CYS A 148 -10.54 -1.35 -7.38
CA CYS A 148 -10.97 -2.26 -8.45
C CYS A 148 -12.49 -2.20 -8.54
N LYS A 149 -13.00 -1.87 -9.74
CA LYS A 149 -14.43 -1.91 -10.02
C LYS A 149 -14.92 -3.36 -10.07
N PRO A 150 -16.20 -3.61 -9.75
CA PRO A 150 -16.81 -4.90 -10.03
C PRO A 150 -16.69 -5.27 -11.51
N GLY A 151 -16.50 -6.56 -11.80
CA GLY A 151 -16.41 -7.04 -13.18
C GLY A 151 -15.18 -6.56 -13.97
N ALA A 152 -14.14 -6.06 -13.31
CA ALA A 152 -13.00 -5.41 -13.97
C ALA A 152 -11.97 -6.37 -14.61
N ILE A 153 -12.16 -7.69 -14.57
CA ILE A 153 -11.24 -8.63 -15.22
C ILE A 153 -11.19 -8.40 -16.73
N ASP A 154 -9.98 -8.46 -17.25
CA ASP A 154 -9.68 -8.52 -18.67
C ASP A 154 -9.04 -9.88 -18.95
N ASP A 155 -9.83 -10.81 -19.46
CA ASP A 155 -9.41 -12.20 -19.72
C ASP A 155 -8.25 -12.29 -20.74
N ALA A 156 -8.03 -11.24 -21.53
CA ALA A 156 -6.95 -11.16 -22.52
C ALA A 156 -5.65 -10.55 -21.95
N ALA A 157 -5.67 -10.03 -20.72
CA ALA A 157 -4.50 -9.34 -20.17
C ALA A 157 -3.37 -10.35 -19.89
N PRO A 158 -2.16 -10.15 -20.43
CA PRO A 158 -1.05 -11.06 -20.17
C PRO A 158 -0.67 -11.05 -18.69
N SER A 159 -0.07 -12.17 -18.26
CA SER A 159 0.59 -12.27 -16.96
C SER A 159 1.54 -11.09 -16.77
N TRP A 160 1.52 -10.55 -15.56
CA TRP A 160 2.39 -9.45 -15.18
C TRP A 160 3.18 -9.82 -13.94
N LEU A 161 3.53 -11.11 -13.81
CA LEU A 161 4.42 -11.59 -12.76
C LEU A 161 5.70 -10.75 -12.73
N HIS A 162 6.00 -10.24 -11.55
CA HIS A 162 7.15 -9.39 -11.32
C HIS A 162 7.75 -9.64 -9.94
N THR A 163 8.96 -9.12 -9.78
CA THR A 163 9.61 -8.87 -8.50
C THR A 163 9.86 -7.37 -8.37
N ASP A 164 9.98 -6.92 -7.14
CA ASP A 164 10.13 -5.51 -6.78
C ASP A 164 11.44 -5.23 -6.05
N GLN A 165 12.37 -6.18 -6.08
CA GLN A 165 13.74 -6.00 -5.64
C GLN A 165 14.70 -6.24 -6.82
N SER A 166 15.64 -5.32 -7.02
CA SER A 166 16.55 -5.40 -8.16
C SER A 166 17.45 -6.64 -8.12
N PRO A 167 17.91 -7.12 -9.29
CA PRO A 167 18.83 -8.27 -9.39
C PRO A 167 20.16 -8.11 -8.64
N THR A 168 20.52 -6.88 -8.27
CA THR A 168 21.80 -6.52 -7.63
C THR A 168 21.69 -6.41 -6.12
N ARG A 169 20.47 -6.29 -5.56
CA ARG A 169 20.26 -6.32 -4.11
C ARG A 169 20.27 -7.75 -3.58
N ARG A 170 20.75 -7.92 -2.35
CA ARG A 170 20.92 -9.22 -1.68
C ARG A 170 20.17 -9.22 -0.37
N GLY A 171 19.67 -10.40 0.00
CA GLY A 171 18.86 -10.55 1.21
C GLY A 171 17.53 -9.77 1.16
N ILE A 172 16.89 -9.65 2.31
CA ILE A 172 15.64 -8.91 2.47
C ILE A 172 15.94 -7.41 2.65
N VAL A 173 15.51 -6.57 1.71
CA VAL A 173 15.73 -5.11 1.80
C VAL A 173 14.43 -4.34 1.97
N CYS A 174 13.32 -4.90 1.50
CA CYS A 174 12.00 -4.29 1.61
C CYS A 174 10.95 -5.37 1.84
N VAL A 175 10.02 -5.07 2.76
CA VAL A 175 8.79 -5.82 2.95
C VAL A 175 7.66 -4.89 2.54
N GLN A 176 7.01 -5.22 1.43
CA GLN A 176 5.84 -4.49 0.97
C GLN A 176 4.64 -4.81 1.85
N GLY A 177 3.68 -3.89 1.86
CA GLY A 177 2.45 -4.05 2.61
C GLY A 177 1.23 -3.52 1.89
N LEU A 178 0.13 -4.22 2.08
CA LEU A 178 -1.17 -3.93 1.47
C LEU A 178 -2.26 -4.14 2.52
N LEU A 179 -3.02 -3.08 2.83
CA LEU A 179 -4.18 -3.16 3.73
C LEU A 179 -5.46 -3.31 2.91
N ASN A 180 -6.24 -4.34 3.22
CA ASN A 180 -7.53 -4.60 2.60
C ASN A 180 -8.64 -3.89 3.40
N MET A 181 -9.43 -3.06 2.74
CA MET A 181 -10.49 -2.26 3.38
C MET A 181 -11.88 -2.92 3.24
N VAL A 182 -11.92 -4.08 2.61
CA VAL A 182 -13.08 -4.94 2.40
C VAL A 182 -12.59 -6.39 2.51
N ASP A 183 -13.52 -7.33 2.60
CA ASP A 183 -13.18 -8.75 2.46
C ASP A 183 -12.66 -9.00 1.04
N VAL A 184 -11.60 -9.77 0.91
CA VAL A 184 -10.95 -10.02 -0.38
C VAL A 184 -10.75 -11.51 -0.66
N SER A 185 -11.00 -11.88 -1.91
CA SER A 185 -10.66 -13.20 -2.45
C SER A 185 -10.54 -13.14 -3.98
N ALA A 186 -9.98 -14.17 -4.60
CA ALA A 186 -9.91 -14.27 -6.06
C ALA A 186 -11.30 -14.40 -6.70
N GLU A 187 -12.25 -15.00 -5.99
CA GLU A 187 -13.60 -15.32 -6.45
C GLU A 187 -14.54 -14.12 -6.38
N THR A 188 -14.16 -13.05 -5.65
CA THR A 188 -15.04 -11.92 -5.34
C THR A 188 -14.46 -10.59 -5.81
N THR A 189 -13.39 -10.11 -5.22
CA THR A 189 -12.87 -8.75 -5.46
C THR A 189 -11.66 -8.71 -6.38
N GLY A 190 -11.04 -9.87 -6.62
CA GLY A 190 -9.62 -9.93 -6.98
C GLY A 190 -8.73 -9.68 -5.76
N THR A 191 -7.46 -10.08 -5.84
CA THR A 191 -6.56 -10.09 -4.69
C THR A 191 -5.07 -10.16 -5.11
N LEU A 192 -4.17 -10.04 -4.14
CA LEU A 192 -2.75 -10.31 -4.33
C LEU A 192 -2.52 -11.82 -4.58
N VAL A 193 -1.79 -12.13 -5.63
CA VAL A 193 -1.31 -13.48 -5.95
C VAL A 193 0.19 -13.52 -5.74
N VAL A 194 0.66 -14.47 -4.95
CA VAL A 194 2.08 -14.70 -4.67
C VAL A 194 2.52 -16.08 -5.12
N LYS A 195 3.79 -16.20 -5.49
CA LYS A 195 4.46 -17.49 -5.71
C LYS A 195 5.15 -17.90 -4.42
N ASP A 196 4.58 -18.88 -3.72
CA ASP A 196 5.04 -19.33 -2.40
C ASP A 196 6.51 -19.75 -2.42
N GLY A 197 7.32 -19.20 -1.53
CA GLY A 197 8.75 -19.53 -1.39
C GLY A 197 9.66 -19.03 -2.52
N SER A 198 9.14 -18.27 -3.49
CA SER A 198 9.89 -17.80 -4.66
C SER A 198 11.01 -16.82 -4.35
N HIS A 199 10.93 -16.08 -3.23
CA HIS A 199 11.96 -15.14 -2.78
C HIS A 199 13.33 -15.80 -2.60
N ARG A 200 13.36 -17.08 -2.21
CA ARG A 200 14.61 -17.86 -2.06
C ARG A 200 15.31 -18.14 -3.38
N ALA A 201 14.56 -18.20 -4.48
CA ALA A 201 15.12 -18.44 -5.81
C ALA A 201 15.58 -17.15 -6.51
N HIS A 202 15.24 -15.97 -5.98
CA HIS A 202 15.50 -14.68 -6.61
C HIS A 202 16.96 -14.49 -7.07
N GLU A 203 17.92 -14.67 -6.16
CA GLU A 203 19.34 -14.48 -6.48
C GLU A 203 19.87 -15.54 -7.46
N GLY A 204 19.46 -16.80 -7.27
CA GLY A 204 19.83 -17.91 -8.15
C GLY A 204 19.23 -17.77 -9.56
N PHE A 205 18.02 -17.23 -9.66
CA PHE A 205 17.36 -16.93 -10.93
C PHE A 205 18.16 -15.89 -11.72
N PHE A 206 18.45 -14.73 -11.13
CA PHE A 206 19.20 -13.66 -11.82
C PHE A 206 20.68 -14.00 -12.06
N SER A 207 21.19 -15.05 -11.43
CA SER A 207 22.53 -15.56 -11.68
C SER A 207 22.57 -16.54 -12.85
N ASN A 208 21.57 -17.43 -12.96
CA ASN A 208 21.69 -18.63 -13.80
C ASN A 208 20.55 -18.83 -14.82
N ASN A 209 19.40 -18.17 -14.65
CA ASN A 209 18.18 -18.47 -15.40
C ASN A 209 17.55 -17.25 -16.08
N THR A 210 17.97 -16.03 -15.71
CA THR A 210 17.51 -14.83 -16.40
C THR A 210 18.06 -14.76 -17.82
N VAL A 211 17.27 -14.18 -18.73
CA VAL A 211 17.71 -13.91 -20.11
C VAL A 211 18.41 -12.55 -20.24
N LEU A 212 18.60 -11.82 -19.13
CA LEU A 212 19.31 -10.54 -19.12
C LEU A 212 20.81 -10.73 -19.31
N THR A 213 21.42 -9.84 -20.09
CA THR A 213 22.89 -9.72 -20.09
C THR A 213 23.40 -9.18 -18.74
N PRO A 214 24.70 -9.32 -18.42
CA PRO A 214 25.27 -8.71 -17.21
C PRO A 214 25.00 -7.20 -17.11
N GLU A 215 25.08 -6.48 -18.23
CA GLU A 215 24.85 -5.04 -18.31
C GLU A 215 23.38 -4.69 -18.08
N GLU A 216 22.46 -5.41 -18.73
CA GLU A 216 21.02 -5.23 -18.53
C GLU A 216 20.63 -5.51 -17.07
N LYS A 217 21.18 -6.58 -16.49
CA LYS A 217 20.98 -6.93 -15.08
C LYS A 217 21.47 -5.82 -14.15
N ALA A 218 22.63 -5.24 -14.41
CA ALA A 218 23.18 -4.15 -13.61
C ALA A 218 22.35 -2.85 -13.72
N ALA A 219 21.71 -2.62 -14.87
CA ALA A 219 20.83 -1.47 -15.11
C ALA A 219 19.38 -1.69 -14.68
N THR A 220 18.98 -2.92 -14.34
CA THR A 220 17.60 -3.27 -13.99
C THR A 220 17.22 -2.62 -12.65
N PRO A 221 16.12 -1.83 -12.62
CA PRO A 221 15.66 -1.19 -11.39
C PRO A 221 15.02 -2.21 -10.44
N ASP A 222 14.50 -1.73 -9.30
CA ASP A 222 13.86 -2.60 -8.32
C ASP A 222 12.61 -3.33 -8.87
N PHE A 223 11.82 -2.69 -9.73
CA PHE A 223 10.74 -3.35 -10.45
C PHE A 223 11.28 -4.12 -11.67
N TYR A 224 11.02 -5.43 -11.72
CA TYR A 224 11.31 -6.28 -12.88
C TYR A 224 10.12 -7.19 -13.20
N GLN A 225 9.44 -6.91 -14.31
CA GLN A 225 8.46 -7.83 -14.90
C GLN A 225 9.19 -8.91 -15.69
N PHE A 226 8.88 -10.17 -15.39
CA PHE A 226 9.52 -11.31 -16.06
C PHE A 226 9.16 -11.34 -17.54
N LYS A 227 10.17 -11.63 -18.38
CA LYS A 227 9.97 -11.82 -19.81
C LYS A 227 9.29 -13.17 -20.05
N GLU A 228 8.60 -13.33 -21.18
CA GLU A 228 7.86 -14.56 -21.51
C GLU A 228 8.73 -15.84 -21.40
N ALA A 229 9.97 -15.78 -21.88
CA ALA A 229 10.93 -16.88 -21.78
C ALA A 229 11.34 -17.26 -20.34
N GLU A 230 11.10 -16.37 -19.36
CA GLU A 230 11.43 -16.58 -17.95
C GLU A 230 10.24 -17.09 -17.14
N LEU A 231 9.00 -16.97 -17.65
CA LEU A 231 7.79 -17.38 -16.94
C LEU A 231 7.77 -18.88 -16.56
N PRO A 232 8.21 -19.82 -17.43
CA PRO A 232 8.25 -21.24 -17.07
C PRO A 232 9.10 -21.53 -15.82
N PHE A 233 10.14 -20.73 -15.57
CA PHE A 233 10.94 -20.86 -14.35
C PHE A 233 10.09 -20.59 -13.10
N TRP A 234 9.08 -19.71 -13.15
CA TRP A 234 8.28 -19.37 -11.97
C TRP A 234 7.02 -20.22 -11.82
N GLU A 235 6.68 -21.04 -12.83
CA GLU A 235 5.48 -21.89 -12.82
C GLU A 235 5.57 -23.04 -11.80
N HIS A 236 6.76 -23.54 -11.48
CA HIS A 236 6.93 -24.61 -10.49
C HIS A 236 6.67 -24.18 -9.05
N PHE A 237 6.64 -22.87 -8.76
CA PHE A 237 6.20 -22.36 -7.47
C PHE A 237 4.68 -22.32 -7.41
N GLN A 238 4.13 -22.77 -6.28
CA GLN A 238 2.70 -22.73 -6.02
C GLN A 238 2.20 -21.28 -6.10
N SER A 239 1.17 -21.04 -6.91
CA SER A 239 0.49 -19.75 -6.99
C SER A 239 -0.62 -19.69 -5.96
N LEU A 240 -0.54 -18.74 -5.04
CA LEU A 240 -1.51 -18.54 -3.97
C LEU A 240 -2.20 -17.19 -4.16
N ALA A 241 -3.50 -17.21 -4.45
CA ALA A 241 -4.34 -16.03 -4.37
C ALA A 241 -4.79 -15.85 -2.93
N LEU A 242 -4.35 -14.77 -2.29
CA LEU A 242 -4.57 -14.58 -0.85
C LEU A 242 -6.02 -14.15 -0.57
N SER A 243 -6.60 -14.62 0.53
CA SER A 243 -7.89 -14.18 1.02
C SER A 243 -7.83 -13.79 2.49
N ALA A 244 -8.61 -12.76 2.85
CA ALA A 244 -8.76 -12.28 4.21
C ALA A 244 -9.96 -11.33 4.35
N GLY A 245 -10.41 -11.13 5.59
CA GLY A 245 -11.44 -10.13 5.90
C GLY A 245 -10.93 -8.70 5.89
N ALA A 246 -11.85 -7.74 5.89
CA ALA A 246 -11.55 -6.31 6.00
C ALA A 246 -10.65 -5.99 7.20
N GLY A 247 -9.71 -5.07 7.01
CA GLY A 247 -8.72 -4.66 7.99
C GLY A 247 -7.48 -5.55 8.09
N SER A 248 -7.37 -6.56 7.23
CA SER A 248 -6.19 -7.43 7.17
C SER A 248 -5.05 -6.81 6.38
N LEU A 249 -3.83 -7.00 6.87
CA LEU A 249 -2.57 -6.59 6.25
C LEU A 249 -1.91 -7.78 5.57
N PHE A 250 -1.66 -7.68 4.27
CA PHE A 250 -0.75 -8.57 3.55
C PHE A 250 0.64 -7.99 3.53
N LEU A 251 1.64 -8.85 3.74
CA LEU A 251 3.05 -8.52 3.73
C LEU A 251 3.77 -9.47 2.76
N TRP A 252 4.74 -8.97 2.02
CA TRP A 252 5.63 -9.82 1.24
C TRP A 252 7.02 -9.22 1.09
N ASP A 253 8.02 -10.09 1.08
CA ASP A 253 9.38 -9.74 0.70
C ASP A 253 9.37 -9.23 -0.75
N SER A 254 10.02 -8.09 -1.04
CA SER A 254 10.06 -7.54 -2.39
C SER A 254 10.68 -8.48 -3.43
N ARG A 255 11.40 -9.54 -3.02
CA ARG A 255 11.89 -10.63 -3.88
C ARG A 255 10.83 -11.66 -4.28
N THR A 256 9.72 -11.73 -3.53
CA THR A 256 8.65 -12.69 -3.79
C THR A 256 7.98 -12.35 -5.11
N VAL A 257 7.93 -13.33 -6.01
CA VAL A 257 7.28 -13.17 -7.31
C VAL A 257 5.78 -13.08 -7.10
N HIS A 258 5.18 -12.02 -7.61
CA HIS A 258 3.78 -11.72 -7.33
C HIS A 258 3.12 -10.96 -8.49
N GLN A 259 1.80 -10.88 -8.41
CA GLN A 259 0.97 -10.07 -9.30
C GLN A 259 -0.41 -9.82 -8.66
N ASN A 260 -1.21 -8.93 -9.23
CA ASN A 260 -2.61 -8.78 -8.86
C ASN A 260 -3.52 -9.67 -9.72
N CYS A 261 -4.57 -10.22 -9.11
CA CYS A 261 -5.76 -10.77 -9.76
C CYS A 261 -6.88 -9.73 -9.68
N LEU A 262 -7.57 -9.48 -10.81
CA LEU A 262 -8.66 -8.51 -10.90
C LEU A 262 -10.01 -9.13 -10.53
N SER A 263 -11.00 -8.27 -10.26
CA SER A 263 -12.35 -8.70 -9.91
C SER A 263 -12.96 -9.56 -11.01
N PRO A 264 -13.45 -10.79 -10.73
CA PRO A 264 -14.12 -11.63 -11.72
C PRO A 264 -15.27 -10.90 -12.41
N LYS A 265 -15.53 -11.27 -13.68
CA LYS A 265 -16.51 -10.63 -14.55
C LYS A 265 -17.92 -10.58 -13.96
N ASP A 266 -18.32 -11.65 -13.29
CA ASP A 266 -19.66 -11.80 -12.71
C ASP A 266 -19.76 -11.25 -11.27
N SER A 267 -18.69 -10.66 -10.74
CA SER A 267 -18.69 -10.08 -9.40
C SER A 267 -19.29 -8.67 -9.39
N ASN A 268 -20.04 -8.38 -8.33
CA ASN A 268 -20.54 -7.06 -7.98
C ASN A 268 -19.75 -6.38 -6.84
N GLN A 269 -18.63 -6.96 -6.42
CA GLN A 269 -17.85 -6.50 -5.26
C GLN A 269 -16.73 -5.54 -5.67
N TRP A 270 -16.59 -4.46 -4.90
CA TRP A 270 -15.48 -3.53 -5.05
C TRP A 270 -14.27 -4.02 -4.29
N ARG A 271 -13.07 -3.71 -4.79
CA ARG A 271 -11.85 -3.84 -4.01
C ARG A 271 -11.34 -2.46 -3.61
N HIS A 272 -11.08 -2.27 -2.33
CA HIS A 272 -10.47 -1.08 -1.78
C HIS A 272 -9.23 -1.45 -0.98
N VAL A 273 -8.10 -0.85 -1.35
CA VAL A 273 -6.79 -1.19 -0.79
C VAL A 273 -5.95 0.07 -0.62
N VAL A 274 -5.12 0.09 0.42
CA VAL A 274 -4.02 1.05 0.58
C VAL A 274 -2.69 0.31 0.59
N TYR A 275 -1.77 0.75 -0.27
CA TYR A 275 -0.38 0.29 -0.21
C TYR A 275 0.35 1.05 0.90
N CYS A 276 0.93 0.29 1.83
CA CYS A 276 1.61 0.78 3.02
C CYS A 276 2.89 -0.01 3.22
N CYS A 277 4.04 0.61 2.96
CA CYS A 277 5.34 0.04 3.24
C CYS A 277 6.12 1.00 4.15
N TYR A 278 6.93 0.43 5.03
CA TYR A 278 7.77 1.18 5.96
C TYR A 278 9.18 0.61 5.93
N GLN A 279 10.15 1.47 6.16
CA GLN A 279 11.56 1.09 6.30
C GLN A 279 12.17 1.89 7.45
N ASP A 280 13.20 1.31 8.07
CA ASP A 280 14.07 2.03 8.99
C ASP A 280 14.62 3.29 8.31
N ARG A 281 14.47 4.43 8.98
CA ARG A 281 14.99 5.72 8.53
C ARG A 281 16.49 5.67 8.22
N SER A 282 17.27 4.85 8.92
CA SER A 282 18.72 4.76 8.71
C SER A 282 19.11 4.20 7.34
N LEU A 283 18.18 3.58 6.61
CA LEU A 283 18.39 3.14 5.23
C LEU A 283 18.38 4.29 4.22
N ALA A 284 17.84 5.46 4.59
CA ALA A 284 17.73 6.60 3.71
C ALA A 284 19.03 7.40 3.60
N THR A 285 19.46 7.68 2.38
CA THR A 285 20.52 8.65 2.13
C THR A 285 19.99 10.09 2.28
N PRO A 286 20.87 11.11 2.41
CA PRO A 286 20.44 12.51 2.37
C PRO A 286 19.62 12.86 1.12
N ARG A 287 19.98 12.28 -0.03
CA ARG A 287 19.25 12.44 -1.29
C ARG A 287 17.85 11.84 -1.22
N ASP A 288 17.70 10.65 -0.64
CA ASP A 288 16.37 10.05 -0.46
C ASP A 288 15.49 10.93 0.43
N LEU A 289 16.04 11.46 1.53
CA LEU A 289 15.33 12.37 2.42
C LEU A 289 14.91 13.68 1.73
N GLU A 290 15.76 14.23 0.86
CA GLU A 290 15.43 15.40 0.04
C GLU A 290 14.32 15.11 -0.97
N LEU A 291 14.40 13.99 -1.70
CA LEU A 291 13.32 13.56 -2.61
C LEU A 291 12.01 13.32 -1.87
N LYS A 292 12.07 12.75 -0.67
CA LYS A 292 10.89 12.56 0.19
C LYS A 292 10.30 13.89 0.64
N ARG A 293 11.15 14.86 1.01
CA ARG A 293 10.73 16.23 1.34
C ARG A 293 10.02 16.88 0.14
N LEU A 294 10.62 16.79 -1.05
CA LEU A 294 10.03 17.31 -2.27
C LEU A 294 8.67 16.67 -2.55
N ALA A 295 8.58 15.33 -2.46
CA ALA A 295 7.33 14.61 -2.65
C ALA A 295 6.26 14.98 -1.63
N TRP A 296 6.66 15.30 -0.39
CA TRP A 296 5.77 15.80 0.65
C TRP A 296 5.26 17.21 0.35
N ASP A 297 6.15 18.15 0.00
CA ASP A 297 5.78 19.54 -0.24
C ASP A 297 4.94 19.70 -1.52
N GLU A 298 5.20 18.88 -2.55
CA GLU A 298 4.50 18.88 -3.83
C GLU A 298 3.35 17.87 -3.94
N TYR A 299 2.98 17.17 -2.85
CA TYR A 299 1.89 16.18 -2.84
C TYR A 299 2.06 15.05 -3.87
N ARG A 300 3.30 14.62 -4.11
CA ARG A 300 3.65 13.59 -5.11
C ARG A 300 3.47 12.19 -4.55
N VAL A 301 2.91 11.31 -5.37
CA VAL A 301 2.97 9.87 -5.15
C VAL A 301 4.42 9.39 -5.40
N THR A 302 4.86 8.41 -4.63
CA THR A 302 6.17 7.76 -4.80
C THR A 302 6.03 6.27 -5.09
N THR A 303 7.14 5.61 -5.39
CA THR A 303 7.24 4.15 -5.30
C THR A 303 6.88 3.64 -3.91
N HIS A 304 6.67 2.32 -3.81
CA HIS A 304 6.44 1.64 -2.52
C HIS A 304 7.65 1.70 -1.59
N TRP A 305 8.84 2.08 -2.05
CA TRP A 305 10.05 2.11 -1.22
C TRP A 305 10.10 3.38 -0.34
N PRO A 306 10.10 3.25 1.00
CA PRO A 306 9.99 4.40 1.90
C PRO A 306 11.28 5.18 2.14
N ALA A 307 12.42 4.48 2.15
CA ALA A 307 13.73 5.03 2.53
C ALA A 307 14.76 4.97 1.39
N MET A 308 14.56 4.13 0.38
CA MET A 308 15.45 4.00 -0.79
C MET A 308 14.64 4.10 -2.09
N ASN A 309 15.30 4.24 -3.25
CA ASN A 309 14.62 4.19 -4.56
C ASN A 309 13.38 5.10 -4.64
N ILE A 310 13.45 6.27 -4.01
CA ILE A 310 12.36 7.23 -3.99
C ILE A 310 12.28 7.88 -5.37
N LYS A 311 11.18 7.60 -6.08
CA LYS A 311 10.88 8.21 -7.39
C LYS A 311 9.55 8.93 -7.31
N LEU A 312 9.51 10.17 -7.77
CA LEU A 312 8.33 11.00 -7.76
C LEU A 312 7.52 10.72 -9.03
N PHE A 313 6.29 10.25 -8.87
CA PHE A 313 5.37 10.09 -10.00
C PHE A 313 4.80 11.44 -10.43
N PRO A 314 4.38 11.65 -11.68
CA PRO A 314 3.79 12.91 -12.14
C PRO A 314 2.63 13.40 -11.26
N THR A 315 2.49 14.72 -11.12
CA THR A 315 1.46 15.39 -10.29
C THR A 315 0.05 15.19 -10.85
N LEU A 316 -0.10 15.50 -12.13
CA LEU A 316 -1.29 15.24 -12.92
C LEU A 316 -1.06 13.93 -13.65
N GLY A 317 -2.07 13.08 -13.73
CA GLY A 317 -1.99 11.81 -14.44
C GLY A 317 -1.69 11.94 -15.93
N GLU A 318 -1.33 13.10 -16.47
CA GLU A 318 -1.12 13.40 -17.89
C GLU A 318 -0.24 12.37 -18.61
N ASP A 319 0.92 11.99 -18.03
CA ASP A 319 1.78 10.97 -18.66
C ASP A 319 1.16 9.57 -18.63
N TYR A 320 0.32 9.29 -17.64
CA TYR A 320 -0.35 8.01 -17.48
C TYR A 320 -1.62 7.93 -18.33
N TYR A 321 -2.43 8.99 -18.36
CA TYR A 321 -3.59 9.18 -19.25
C TYR A 321 -3.14 9.08 -20.72
N LYS A 322 -2.08 9.81 -21.11
CA LYS A 322 -1.51 9.72 -22.47
C LYS A 322 -0.96 8.32 -22.79
N LYS A 323 -0.45 7.56 -21.81
CA LYS A 323 0.01 6.17 -22.02
C LYS A 323 -1.13 5.16 -22.11
N VAL A 324 -2.16 5.26 -21.27
CA VAL A 324 -3.32 4.34 -21.25
C VAL A 324 -4.28 4.60 -22.40
N HIS A 325 -4.43 5.85 -22.83
CA HIS A 325 -5.39 6.26 -23.87
C HIS A 325 -4.78 6.48 -25.25
N ARG A 326 -3.48 6.18 -25.44
CA ARG A 326 -2.74 6.36 -26.72
C ARG A 326 -3.35 5.60 -27.90
N GLU A 327 -4.18 4.59 -27.63
CA GLU A 327 -4.78 3.70 -28.65
C GLU A 327 -6.31 3.73 -28.65
N SER A 328 -6.97 4.57 -27.85
CA SER A 328 -8.44 4.58 -27.78
C SER A 328 -9.03 5.62 -28.74
N PRO A 329 -9.69 5.22 -29.85
CA PRO A 329 -10.35 6.15 -30.79
C PRO A 329 -11.57 6.88 -30.19
N LYS A 330 -11.84 6.70 -28.89
CA LYS A 330 -12.86 7.39 -28.09
C LYS A 330 -12.27 8.36 -27.06
N ALA A 331 -10.99 8.72 -27.14
CA ALA A 331 -10.41 9.74 -26.28
C ALA A 331 -11.07 11.10 -26.59
N GLY A 332 -12.10 11.44 -25.81
CA GLY A 332 -12.60 12.80 -25.73
C GLY A 332 -11.57 13.73 -25.09
N GLU A 333 -11.98 14.95 -24.72
CA GLU A 333 -11.12 15.85 -23.96
C GLU A 333 -10.70 15.20 -22.62
N GLU A 334 -9.45 15.43 -22.21
CA GLU A 334 -8.93 14.94 -20.93
C GLU A 334 -9.76 15.54 -19.79
N PRO A 335 -10.29 14.72 -18.85
CA PRO A 335 -11.12 15.22 -17.78
C PRO A 335 -10.35 16.18 -16.88
N HIS A 336 -10.95 17.33 -16.58
CA HIS A 336 -10.41 18.28 -15.61
C HIS A 336 -10.76 17.85 -14.19
N TYR A 337 -9.77 17.38 -13.42
CA TYR A 337 -9.95 16.96 -12.03
C TYR A 337 -9.85 18.13 -11.06
N GLN A 338 -10.83 18.26 -10.16
CA GLN A 338 -10.76 19.15 -9.01
C GLN A 338 -10.09 18.44 -7.84
N ILE A 339 -8.83 18.78 -7.57
CA ILE A 339 -8.08 18.19 -6.46
C ILE A 339 -8.28 19.02 -5.19
N ARG A 340 -8.90 18.42 -4.18
CA ARG A 340 -8.99 19.00 -2.83
C ARG A 340 -7.88 18.39 -1.97
N ARG A 341 -7.05 19.25 -1.38
CA ARG A 341 -6.03 18.81 -0.41
C ARG A 341 -6.69 18.68 0.94
N THR A 342 -6.55 17.52 1.57
CA THR A 342 -7.16 17.24 2.88
C THR A 342 -6.14 16.81 3.94
N ARG A 343 -4.88 16.58 3.56
CA ARG A 343 -3.80 16.13 4.46
C ARG A 343 -3.74 16.86 5.80
N PHE A 344 -3.88 18.19 5.76
CA PHE A 344 -3.80 19.06 6.94
C PHE A 344 -4.84 18.73 8.02
N ASN A 345 -5.94 18.04 7.67
CA ASN A 345 -6.95 17.57 8.62
C ASN A 345 -6.38 16.56 9.64
N VAL A 346 -5.30 15.86 9.28
CA VAL A 346 -4.74 14.75 10.06
C VAL A 346 -3.24 14.89 10.33
N GLU A 347 -2.66 16.06 10.04
CA GLU A 347 -1.26 16.36 10.32
C GLU A 347 -1.01 16.41 11.83
N ASP A 348 -0.10 15.55 12.29
CA ASP A 348 0.37 15.50 13.67
C ASP A 348 1.86 15.07 13.70
N PRO A 349 2.50 15.06 14.88
CA PRO A 349 3.91 14.67 14.96
C PRO A 349 4.21 13.27 14.41
N THR A 350 3.31 12.30 14.59
CA THR A 350 3.49 10.92 14.09
C THR A 350 3.54 10.92 12.56
N LEU A 351 2.57 11.56 11.93
CA LEU A 351 2.49 11.69 10.48
C LEU A 351 3.74 12.38 9.93
N LEU A 352 4.10 13.55 10.48
CA LEU A 352 5.26 14.32 10.02
C LEU A 352 6.58 13.54 10.14
N ARG A 353 6.70 12.69 11.17
CA ARG A 353 7.87 11.82 11.36
C ARG A 353 7.92 10.69 10.34
N LEU A 354 6.81 9.96 10.15
CA LEU A 354 6.69 8.91 9.14
C LEU A 354 6.92 9.44 7.72
N ALA A 355 6.49 10.67 7.45
CA ALA A 355 6.73 11.35 6.19
C ALA A 355 8.19 11.81 5.98
N GLY A 356 9.03 11.80 7.03
CA GLY A 356 10.36 12.41 7.00
C GLY A 356 10.35 13.95 6.99
N ALA A 357 9.19 14.58 7.20
CA ALA A 357 9.03 16.02 7.31
C ALA A 357 9.56 16.56 8.65
N LYS A 358 9.57 15.73 9.70
CA LYS A 358 10.12 16.05 11.02
C LYS A 358 11.01 14.91 11.52
N PRO A 359 12.17 15.19 12.16
CA PRO A 359 12.96 14.14 12.79
C PRO A 359 12.25 13.55 14.02
N TYR A 360 12.60 12.31 14.36
CA TYR A 360 12.26 11.73 15.66
C TYR A 360 13.13 12.35 16.75
N PRO A 361 12.57 12.73 17.91
CA PRO A 361 13.38 13.12 19.06
C PRO A 361 14.24 11.94 19.52
N ARG A 362 15.55 12.16 19.72
CA ARG A 362 16.48 11.09 20.11
C ARG A 362 16.07 10.38 21.40
N THR A 363 15.38 11.06 22.30
CA THR A 363 14.85 10.52 23.55
C THR A 363 13.64 9.59 23.37
N GLU A 364 12.99 9.61 22.20
CA GLU A 364 11.82 8.79 21.88
C GLU A 364 12.16 7.61 20.97
N VAL A 365 13.37 7.55 20.40
CA VAL A 365 13.79 6.48 19.49
C VAL A 365 14.23 5.25 20.28
N TRP A 366 13.69 4.08 19.92
CA TRP A 366 14.16 2.80 20.38
C TRP A 366 14.60 1.92 19.21
N ARG A 367 15.56 1.03 19.48
CA ARG A 367 16.12 0.07 18.52
C ARG A 367 16.37 -1.26 19.24
N ARG A 368 16.10 -2.36 18.55
CA ARG A 368 16.38 -3.75 18.95
C ARG A 368 16.70 -4.58 17.71
N GLN A 369 17.02 -5.86 17.89
CA GLN A 369 17.21 -6.76 16.76
C GLN A 369 15.92 -6.82 15.91
N PRO A 370 15.99 -6.51 14.60
CA PRO A 370 14.85 -6.63 13.70
C PRO A 370 14.39 -8.08 13.59
N LEU A 371 13.07 -8.33 13.69
CA LEU A 371 12.52 -9.68 13.52
C LEU A 371 12.84 -10.25 12.14
N LEU A 372 12.93 -9.40 11.11
CA LEU A 372 13.29 -9.80 9.76
C LEU A 372 14.69 -10.42 9.65
N HIS A 373 15.56 -10.16 10.62
CA HIS A 373 16.96 -10.63 10.67
C HIS A 373 17.24 -11.60 11.82
N MET A 374 16.20 -12.07 12.51
CA MET A 374 16.34 -13.15 13.51
C MET A 374 16.43 -14.51 12.83
N GLU A 375 17.10 -15.47 13.46
CA GLU A 375 17.08 -16.85 13.00
C GLU A 375 15.69 -17.48 13.21
N GLN A 376 15.34 -18.48 12.40
CA GLN A 376 14.03 -19.12 12.50
C GLN A 376 13.82 -19.80 13.85
N GLU A 377 14.85 -20.41 14.43
CA GLU A 377 14.73 -21.04 15.75
C GLU A 377 14.42 -20.01 16.85
N ASP A 378 15.01 -18.81 16.78
CA ASP A 378 14.77 -17.74 17.76
C ASP A 378 13.33 -17.22 17.65
N LEU A 379 12.82 -17.02 16.43
CA LEU A 379 11.42 -16.64 16.21
C LEU A 379 10.45 -17.71 16.75
N GLN A 380 10.73 -18.99 16.49
CA GLN A 380 9.91 -20.09 16.99
C GLN A 380 9.89 -20.17 18.52
N GLN A 381 11.03 -19.93 19.17
CA GLN A 381 11.11 -19.85 20.62
C GLN A 381 10.26 -18.70 21.17
N LEU A 382 10.34 -17.50 20.57
CA LEU A 382 9.54 -16.34 20.99
C LEU A 382 8.04 -16.59 20.84
N ILE A 383 7.62 -17.23 19.74
CA ILE A 383 6.21 -17.61 19.51
C ILE A 383 5.75 -18.59 20.60
N THR A 384 6.54 -19.61 20.89
CA THR A 384 6.21 -20.64 21.90
C THR A 384 6.08 -20.04 23.31
N VAL A 385 7.01 -19.18 23.69
CA VAL A 385 6.97 -18.47 24.99
C VAL A 385 5.75 -17.57 25.09
N GLY A 386 5.44 -16.84 24.00
CA GLY A 386 4.27 -15.97 23.94
C GLY A 386 2.95 -16.71 24.13
N MET A 387 2.79 -17.87 23.48
CA MET A 387 1.61 -18.73 23.65
C MET A 387 1.42 -19.17 25.10
N ASN A 388 2.51 -19.55 25.79
CA ASN A 388 2.46 -20.01 27.18
C ASN A 388 2.14 -18.92 28.21
N GLN A 389 2.34 -17.64 27.87
CA GLN A 389 1.98 -16.50 28.73
C GLN A 389 0.52 -16.05 28.53
N SER A 390 -0.08 -16.41 27.39
CA SER A 390 -1.45 -16.06 27.02
C SER A 390 -2.50 -17.14 27.32
N ALA A 391 -2.06 -18.35 27.65
CA ALA A 391 -2.89 -19.50 28.06
C ALA A 391 -3.03 -19.56 29.59
#